data_AF-A0A1H2ZXK6-F1
#
_entry.id   AF-A0A1H2ZXK6-F1
#
_cell.length_a   1.000
_cell.length_b   1.000
_cell.length_c   1.000
_cell.angle_alpha   90.00
_cell.angle_beta   90.00
_cell.angle_gamma   90.00
#
_symmetry.space_group_name_H-M   'P 1'
#
loop_
_entity.id
_entity.type
_entity.pdbx_description
1 polymer ?
#
loop_
_entity_poly.entity_id
_entity_poly.type
_entity_poly.pdbx_seq_one_letter_code
_entity_poly.pdbx_strand_id
1 'polypeptide(L)'
;MSDNWGFYERRTESEQLRVLINVGYRTSAPFTPYTDLLSITINLYPVRAHNRSNRDFVKQLEQLESKLEHWLKSTVGAIYIGRINAATRLEFYYYTKGETPDLPEIHAWLDENWTFRAQVYRKPDPQWEFYSFMLPDALEELFVHNAQMIYALIHKGDNIGEPRNVYHWLLFREDDDRREIESMLKGLGYVIEKEKEGNPEQGYPYPLVISRFEDVRLDTVNERVRELHSLLAGSGGRYDGWGSVMKLSAAGRFRRYVRRNLSNVETTLRKVFLRRNSQ
;
A
#
# COMPACT_ATOMS: atom_id res chain seq x y z
N MET A 1 8.53 -12.24 -16.83
CA MET A 1 8.96 -11.57 -15.60
C MET A 1 7.70 -11.15 -14.86
N SER A 2 7.33 -11.85 -13.79
CA SER A 2 5.99 -11.78 -13.20
C SER A 2 5.97 -11.48 -11.70
N ASP A 3 7.11 -11.09 -11.12
CA ASP A 3 7.20 -10.79 -9.69
C ASP A 3 7.02 -9.29 -9.48
N ASN A 4 5.80 -8.88 -9.15
CA ASN A 4 5.48 -7.51 -8.75
C ASN A 4 4.61 -7.58 -7.49
N TRP A 5 5.22 -7.38 -6.32
CA TRP A 5 4.55 -7.57 -5.04
C TRP A 5 3.95 -6.26 -4.52
N GLY A 6 2.64 -6.25 -4.31
CA GLY A 6 1.90 -5.22 -3.61
C GLY A 6 1.64 -5.61 -2.16
N PHE A 7 1.73 -4.63 -1.25
CA PHE A 7 1.37 -4.79 0.15
C PHE A 7 0.36 -3.70 0.54
N TYR A 8 -0.76 -4.10 1.13
CA TYR A 8 -1.79 -3.15 1.58
C TYR A 8 -2.54 -3.68 2.80
N GLU A 9 -3.25 -2.78 3.48
CA GLU A 9 -4.12 -3.14 4.61
C GLU A 9 -5.58 -3.01 4.20
N ARG A 10 -6.37 -4.06 4.48
CA ARG A 10 -7.83 -4.10 4.31
C ARG A 10 -8.48 -4.11 5.68
N ARG A 11 -9.48 -3.25 5.90
CA ARG A 11 -10.28 -3.23 7.13
C ARG A 11 -11.69 -3.69 6.81
N THR A 12 -12.13 -4.77 7.44
CA THR A 12 -13.53 -5.18 7.48
C THR A 12 -14.16 -4.74 8.80
N GLU A 13 -15.47 -4.92 8.96
CA GLU A 13 -16.15 -4.60 10.22
C GLU A 13 -15.56 -5.35 11.42
N SER A 14 -15.04 -6.55 11.20
CA SER A 14 -14.57 -7.46 12.24
C SER A 14 -13.05 -7.56 12.35
N GLU A 15 -12.29 -7.29 11.28
CA GLU A 15 -10.85 -7.59 11.23
C GLU A 15 -10.04 -6.57 10.43
N GLN A 16 -8.78 -6.40 10.83
CA GLN A 16 -7.74 -5.75 10.04
C GLN A 16 -6.85 -6.83 9.42
N LEU A 17 -6.77 -6.81 8.09
CA LEU A 17 -6.01 -7.75 7.29
C LEU A 17 -4.83 -7.02 6.65
N ARG A 18 -3.66 -7.67 6.65
CA ARG A 18 -2.49 -7.22 5.89
C ARG A 18 -2.27 -8.18 4.74
N VAL A 19 -2.48 -7.70 3.53
CA VAL A 19 -2.44 -8.48 2.31
C VAL A 19 -1.11 -8.22 1.62
N LEU A 20 -0.39 -9.30 1.31
CA LEU A 20 0.73 -9.29 0.38
C LEU A 20 0.28 -10.07 -0.84
N ILE A 21 0.28 -9.45 -2.03
CA ILE A 21 -0.22 -10.06 -3.26
C ILE A 21 0.74 -9.77 -4.41
N ASN A 22 0.95 -10.73 -5.29
CA ASN A 22 1.64 -10.52 -6.55
C ASN A 22 0.67 -9.85 -7.54
N VAL A 23 0.76 -8.53 -7.69
CA VAL A 23 -0.05 -7.74 -8.65
C VAL A 23 0.40 -7.92 -10.09
N GLY A 24 1.53 -8.60 -10.34
CA GLY A 24 2.08 -8.84 -11.66
C GLY A 24 1.18 -9.65 -12.59
N TYR A 25 0.23 -10.41 -12.03
CA TYR A 25 -0.71 -11.21 -12.80
C TYR A 25 -1.98 -10.46 -13.20
N ARG A 26 -2.18 -9.20 -12.76
CA ARG A 26 -3.44 -8.44 -12.94
C ARG A 26 -3.95 -8.40 -14.38
N THR A 27 -3.06 -8.30 -15.37
CA THR A 27 -3.42 -8.20 -16.79
C THR A 27 -3.34 -9.51 -17.57
N SER A 28 -2.83 -10.56 -16.94
CA SER A 28 -2.48 -11.81 -17.62
C SER A 28 -3.16 -13.05 -17.04
N ALA A 29 -3.62 -12.98 -15.79
CA ALA A 29 -4.54 -13.96 -15.22
C ALA A 29 -5.92 -13.88 -15.92
N PRO A 30 -6.67 -15.00 -15.99
CA PRO A 30 -6.33 -16.33 -15.48
C PRO A 30 -5.34 -17.08 -16.38
N PHE A 31 -4.59 -18.03 -15.80
CA PHE A 31 -3.66 -18.88 -16.56
C PHE A 31 -4.19 -20.29 -16.71
N THR A 32 -4.29 -20.80 -17.95
CA THR A 32 -4.52 -22.23 -18.21
C THR A 32 -3.20 -23.00 -18.08
N PRO A 33 -3.12 -24.15 -17.38
CA PRO A 33 -4.23 -24.94 -16.81
C PRO A 33 -4.43 -24.74 -15.29
N TYR A 34 -4.15 -23.57 -14.72
CA TYR A 34 -4.26 -23.29 -13.28
C TYR A 34 -5.69 -22.93 -12.88
N THR A 35 -6.50 -23.93 -12.55
CA THR A 35 -7.94 -23.76 -12.32
C THR A 35 -8.36 -23.81 -10.86
N ASP A 36 -7.46 -24.19 -9.94
CA ASP A 36 -7.84 -24.47 -8.56
C ASP A 36 -7.12 -23.50 -7.63
N LEU A 37 -7.88 -22.90 -6.72
CA LEU A 37 -7.35 -22.14 -5.59
C LEU A 37 -7.01 -23.11 -4.47
N LEU A 38 -5.75 -23.10 -4.04
CA LEU A 38 -5.27 -23.76 -2.84
C LEU A 38 -4.97 -22.72 -1.76
N SER A 39 -5.46 -22.96 -0.56
CA SER A 39 -5.17 -22.14 0.62
C SER A 39 -4.67 -22.99 1.78
N ILE A 40 -3.65 -22.49 2.47
CA ILE A 40 -3.08 -23.12 3.66
C ILE A 40 -3.11 -22.10 4.79
N THR A 41 -3.87 -22.41 5.85
CA THR A 41 -4.14 -21.50 6.97
C THR A 41 -3.48 -22.00 8.24
N ILE A 42 -2.72 -21.12 8.87
CA ILE A 42 -1.99 -21.36 10.11
C ILE A 42 -2.65 -20.56 11.24
N ASN A 43 -3.01 -21.23 12.34
CA ASN A 43 -3.44 -20.57 13.57
C ASN A 43 -2.22 -20.00 14.30
N LEU A 44 -2.20 -18.68 14.53
CA LEU A 44 -1.06 -17.99 15.13
C LEU A 44 -1.00 -18.11 16.65
N TYR A 45 -2.09 -18.48 17.34
CA TYR A 45 -2.09 -18.63 18.80
C TYR A 45 -1.06 -19.65 19.32
N PRO A 46 -1.08 -20.93 18.88
CA PRO A 46 -0.11 -21.91 19.38
C PRO A 46 1.32 -21.60 18.95
N VAL A 47 1.50 -21.04 17.74
CA VAL A 47 2.81 -20.60 17.24
C VAL A 47 3.38 -19.51 18.14
N ARG A 48 2.57 -18.50 18.47
CA ARG A 48 2.98 -17.40 19.34
C ARG A 48 3.28 -17.87 20.75
N ALA A 49 2.46 -18.78 21.31
CA ALA A 49 2.67 -19.34 22.65
C ALA A 49 3.96 -20.17 22.75
N HIS A 50 4.39 -20.81 21.66
CA HIS A 50 5.63 -21.59 21.62
C HIS A 50 6.89 -20.74 21.51
N ASN A 51 6.79 -19.52 20.95
CA ASN A 51 7.93 -18.66 20.73
C ASN A 51 8.20 -17.72 21.91
N ARG A 52 9.46 -17.63 22.33
CA ARG A 52 9.88 -16.75 23.44
C ARG A 52 9.97 -15.28 23.06
N SER A 53 10.19 -15.00 21.77
CA SER A 53 10.32 -13.64 21.25
C SER A 53 9.53 -13.46 19.97
N ASN A 54 9.12 -12.22 19.70
CA ASN A 54 8.44 -11.88 18.45
C ASN A 54 9.35 -12.11 17.23
N ARG A 55 10.68 -12.01 17.39
CA ARG A 55 11.65 -12.27 16.32
C ARG A 55 11.66 -13.74 15.93
N ASP A 56 11.66 -14.65 16.91
CA ASP A 56 11.63 -16.09 16.65
C ASP A 56 10.30 -16.51 16.03
N PHE A 57 9.20 -15.93 16.51
CA PHE A 57 7.86 -16.10 15.94
C PHE A 57 7.82 -15.74 14.46
N VAL A 58 8.31 -14.55 14.08
CA VAL A 58 8.35 -14.11 12.69
C VAL A 58 9.26 -15.01 11.86
N LYS A 59 10.47 -15.32 12.35
CA LYS A 59 11.42 -16.18 11.66
C LYS A 59 10.86 -17.58 11.38
N GLN A 60 10.12 -18.16 12.33
CA GLN A 60 9.51 -19.47 12.16
C GLN A 60 8.45 -19.45 11.04
N LEU A 61 7.65 -18.39 10.93
CA LEU A 61 6.65 -18.24 9.86
C LEU A 61 7.29 -18.00 8.49
N GLU A 62 8.34 -17.18 8.41
CA GLU A 62 9.09 -16.94 7.17
C GLU A 62 9.76 -18.23 6.64
N GLN A 63 10.27 -19.07 7.56
CA GLN A 63 10.82 -20.38 7.22
C GLN A 63 9.76 -21.33 6.68
N LEU A 64 8.57 -21.36 7.29
CA LEU A 64 7.45 -22.15 6.78
C LEU A 64 7.04 -21.68 5.38
N GLU A 65 6.84 -20.38 5.18
CA GLU A 65 6.48 -19.78 3.88
C GLU A 65 7.49 -20.19 2.80
N SER A 66 8.79 -20.00 3.06
CA SER A 66 9.85 -20.32 2.10
C SER A 66 9.89 -21.81 1.73
N LYS A 67 9.74 -22.69 2.73
CA LYS A 67 9.72 -24.15 2.50
C LYS A 67 8.49 -24.58 1.72
N LEU A 68 7.34 -24.05 2.09
CA LEU A 68 6.05 -24.39 1.49
C LEU A 68 5.98 -23.92 0.04
N GLU A 69 6.41 -22.68 -0.24
CA GLU A 69 6.52 -22.15 -1.59
C GLU A 69 7.45 -23.00 -2.45
N HIS A 70 8.65 -23.31 -1.94
CA HIS A 70 9.61 -24.14 -2.67
C HIS A 70 9.04 -25.52 -3.00
N TRP A 71 8.45 -26.19 -2.01
CA TRP A 71 7.86 -27.52 -2.18
C TRP A 71 6.72 -27.51 -3.19
N LEU A 72 5.69 -26.67 -3.02
CA LEU A 72 4.55 -26.60 -3.94
C LEU A 72 4.96 -26.22 -5.37
N LYS A 73 5.93 -25.32 -5.51
CA LYS A 73 6.49 -24.95 -6.81
C LYS A 73 7.23 -26.12 -7.46
N SER A 74 7.98 -26.89 -6.70
CA SER A 74 8.76 -28.04 -7.22
C SER A 74 7.90 -29.26 -7.55
N THR A 75 6.88 -29.55 -6.72
CA THR A 75 6.05 -30.76 -6.84
C THR A 75 5.01 -30.62 -7.94
N VAL A 76 4.32 -29.46 -8.01
CA VAL A 76 3.19 -29.29 -8.94
C VAL A 76 3.27 -28.01 -9.78
N GLY A 77 4.33 -27.22 -9.63
CA GLY A 77 4.46 -25.95 -10.33
C GLY A 77 3.44 -24.91 -9.86
N ALA A 78 3.00 -24.97 -8.60
CA ALA A 78 1.99 -24.05 -8.09
C ALA A 78 2.44 -22.59 -8.23
N ILE A 79 1.49 -21.70 -8.52
CA ILE A 79 1.72 -20.26 -8.58
C ILE A 79 1.36 -19.65 -7.24
N TYR A 80 2.35 -19.15 -6.51
CA TYR A 80 2.11 -18.38 -5.28
C TYR A 80 1.58 -17.00 -5.64
N ILE A 81 0.37 -16.67 -5.19
CA ILE A 81 -0.24 -15.37 -5.46
C ILE A 81 -0.15 -14.41 -4.28
N GLY A 82 0.07 -14.91 -3.06
CA GLY A 82 0.25 -14.07 -1.89
C GLY A 82 -0.30 -14.66 -0.59
N ARG A 83 -0.42 -13.79 0.41
CA ARG A 83 -0.85 -14.14 1.76
C ARG A 83 -1.72 -13.08 2.40
N ILE A 84 -2.54 -13.52 3.35
CA ILE A 84 -3.31 -12.66 4.24
C ILE A 84 -2.83 -12.89 5.67
N ASN A 85 -2.39 -11.82 6.32
CA ASN A 85 -2.07 -11.83 7.74
C ASN A 85 -3.21 -11.16 8.51
N ALA A 86 -3.89 -11.93 9.35
CA ALA A 86 -4.86 -11.43 10.31
C ALA A 86 -4.27 -11.50 11.74
N ALA A 87 -5.03 -11.04 12.74
CA ALA A 87 -4.58 -11.08 14.14
C ALA A 87 -4.34 -12.51 14.65
N THR A 88 -5.14 -13.47 14.20
CA THR A 88 -5.19 -14.84 14.73
C THR A 88 -4.72 -15.91 13.74
N ARG A 89 -4.58 -15.56 12.46
CA ARG A 89 -4.26 -16.52 11.40
C ARG A 89 -3.37 -15.92 10.31
N LEU A 90 -2.63 -16.81 9.67
CA LEU A 90 -1.84 -16.53 8.47
C LEU A 90 -2.28 -17.49 7.37
N GLU A 91 -2.68 -16.95 6.23
CA GLU A 91 -3.20 -17.70 5.09
C GLU A 91 -2.28 -17.52 3.90
N PHE A 92 -1.84 -18.61 3.29
CA PHE A 92 -1.08 -18.63 2.06
C PHE A 92 -1.97 -19.08 0.90
N TYR A 93 -1.86 -18.42 -0.24
CA TYR A 93 -2.72 -18.66 -1.41
C TYR A 93 -1.91 -18.99 -2.65
N TYR A 94 -2.32 -20.07 -3.31
CA TYR A 94 -1.68 -20.60 -4.51
C TYR A 94 -2.73 -20.97 -5.55
N TYR A 95 -2.36 -20.91 -6.83
CA TYR A 95 -3.11 -21.57 -7.89
C TYR A 95 -2.39 -22.81 -8.37
N THR A 96 -3.15 -23.89 -8.57
CA THR A 96 -2.64 -25.19 -9.00
C THR A 96 -3.32 -25.68 -10.27
N LYS A 97 -2.68 -26.65 -10.94
CA LYS A 97 -3.18 -27.25 -12.19
C LYS A 97 -4.23 -28.31 -11.85
N GLY A 98 -5.45 -27.86 -11.58
CA GLY A 98 -6.53 -28.73 -11.10
C GLY A 98 -6.20 -29.35 -9.74
N GLU A 99 -6.56 -30.62 -9.58
CA GLU A 99 -6.48 -31.35 -8.30
C GLU A 99 -5.06 -31.76 -7.86
N THR A 100 -4.01 -31.19 -8.43
CA THR A 100 -2.61 -31.49 -8.05
C THR A 100 -2.02 -30.38 -7.17
N PRO A 101 -1.36 -30.68 -6.02
CA PRO A 101 -1.16 -32.00 -5.45
C PRO A 101 -2.42 -32.46 -4.71
N ASP A 102 -2.50 -33.76 -4.47
CA ASP A 102 -3.60 -34.31 -3.69
C ASP A 102 -3.53 -33.83 -2.24
N LEU A 103 -4.69 -33.60 -1.61
CA LEU A 103 -4.77 -33.12 -0.23
C LEU A 103 -3.97 -33.97 0.78
N PRO A 104 -3.93 -35.32 0.69
CA PRO A 104 -3.12 -36.14 1.57
C PRO A 104 -1.61 -35.85 1.47
N GLU A 105 -1.08 -35.52 0.29
CA GLU A 105 0.34 -35.17 0.13
C GLU A 105 0.68 -33.87 0.85
N ILE A 106 -0.21 -32.88 0.75
CA ILE A 106 -0.07 -31.60 1.45
C ILE A 106 -0.11 -31.81 2.97
N HIS A 107 -1.04 -32.63 3.46
CA HIS A 107 -1.12 -32.95 4.88
C HIS A 107 0.12 -33.70 5.38
N ALA A 108 0.60 -34.71 4.65
CA ALA A 108 1.82 -35.43 5.00
C ALA A 108 3.03 -34.50 5.07
N TRP A 109 3.19 -33.61 4.08
CA TRP A 109 4.27 -32.63 4.09
C TRP A 109 4.16 -31.68 5.29
N LEU A 110 2.95 -31.20 5.61
CA LEU A 110 2.72 -30.32 6.76
C LEU A 110 3.03 -31.03 8.08
N ASP A 111 2.62 -32.29 8.25
CA ASP A 111 2.89 -33.07 9.46
C ASP A 111 4.41 -33.28 9.68
N GLU A 112 5.19 -33.43 8.60
CA GLU A 112 6.65 -33.56 8.66
C GLU A 112 7.38 -32.23 8.89
N ASN A 113 6.85 -31.13 8.34
CA ASN A 113 7.57 -29.85 8.27
C ASN A 113 7.04 -28.76 9.21
N TRP A 114 5.89 -28.99 9.84
CA TRP A 114 5.21 -28.01 10.67
C TRP A 114 4.61 -28.65 11.94
N THR A 115 4.94 -28.08 13.09
CA THR A 115 4.57 -28.66 14.39
C THR A 115 3.12 -28.39 14.79
N PHE A 116 2.47 -27.37 14.21
CA PHE A 116 1.14 -26.95 14.60
C PHE A 116 0.10 -27.38 13.57
N ARG A 117 -1.16 -27.50 13.98
CA ARG A 117 -2.23 -27.81 13.03
C ARG A 117 -2.36 -26.70 11.99
N ALA A 118 -2.31 -27.08 10.73
CA ALA A 118 -2.66 -26.26 9.59
C ALA A 118 -3.99 -26.72 9.00
N GLN A 119 -4.74 -25.80 8.39
CA GLN A 119 -5.94 -26.13 7.62
C GLN A 119 -5.62 -25.97 6.14
N VAL A 120 -5.94 -27.00 5.35
CA VAL A 120 -5.79 -26.98 3.90
C VAL A 120 -7.18 -26.92 3.28
N TYR A 121 -7.38 -25.99 2.37
CA TYR A 121 -8.62 -25.87 1.63
C TYR A 121 -8.33 -25.66 0.15
N ARG A 122 -9.03 -26.41 -0.69
CA ARG A 122 -8.94 -26.34 -2.15
C ARG A 122 -10.34 -26.10 -2.72
N LYS A 123 -10.46 -25.20 -3.69
CA LYS A 123 -11.69 -24.99 -4.46
C LYS A 123 -11.38 -24.75 -5.94
N PRO A 124 -12.25 -25.17 -6.87
CA PRO A 124 -12.20 -24.68 -8.24
C PRO A 124 -12.38 -23.15 -8.27
N ASP A 125 -11.51 -22.48 -9.02
CA ASP A 125 -11.55 -21.04 -9.33
C ASP A 125 -10.90 -20.78 -10.71
N PRO A 126 -11.48 -21.30 -11.80
CA PRO A 126 -10.87 -21.24 -13.14
C PRO A 126 -10.76 -19.81 -13.70
N GLN A 127 -11.54 -18.88 -13.16
CA GLN A 127 -11.54 -17.47 -13.57
C GLN A 127 -10.66 -16.59 -12.67
N TRP A 128 -10.01 -17.17 -11.66
CA TRP A 128 -9.18 -16.43 -10.71
C TRP A 128 -9.95 -15.32 -9.98
N GLU A 129 -11.21 -15.58 -9.64
CA GLU A 129 -12.10 -14.63 -8.97
C GLU A 129 -11.53 -14.25 -7.60
N PHE A 130 -10.97 -15.20 -6.88
CA PHE A 130 -10.37 -14.94 -5.58
C PHE A 130 -9.11 -14.06 -5.70
N TYR A 131 -8.29 -14.27 -6.73
CA TYR A 131 -7.14 -13.40 -6.97
C TYR A 131 -7.60 -11.96 -7.25
N SER A 132 -8.63 -11.79 -8.09
CA SER A 132 -9.22 -10.49 -8.39
C SER A 132 -9.78 -9.82 -7.12
N PHE A 133 -10.42 -10.58 -6.23
CA PHE A 133 -10.89 -10.08 -4.94
C PHE A 133 -9.74 -9.69 -3.98
N MET A 134 -8.61 -10.39 -4.04
CA MET A 134 -7.43 -10.06 -3.24
C MET A 134 -6.64 -8.86 -3.78
N LEU A 135 -6.88 -8.39 -5.00
CA LEU A 135 -6.28 -7.15 -5.46
C LEU A 135 -6.84 -5.97 -4.65
N PRO A 136 -6.04 -4.91 -4.42
CA PRO A 136 -6.53 -3.72 -3.77
C PRO A 136 -7.63 -3.09 -4.62
N ASP A 137 -8.70 -2.62 -3.97
CA ASP A 137 -9.68 -1.76 -4.62
C ASP A 137 -9.13 -0.33 -4.84
N ALA A 138 -9.90 0.52 -5.52
CA ALA A 138 -9.47 1.88 -5.82
C ALA A 138 -9.13 2.71 -4.57
N LEU A 139 -9.86 2.51 -3.46
CA LEU A 139 -9.62 3.22 -2.21
C LEU A 139 -8.37 2.69 -1.49
N GLU A 140 -8.17 1.37 -1.51
CA GLU A 140 -6.99 0.71 -0.96
C GLU A 140 -5.72 1.10 -1.74
N GLU A 141 -5.80 1.23 -3.07
CA GLU A 141 -4.70 1.75 -3.89
C GLU A 141 -4.32 3.19 -3.48
N LEU A 142 -5.31 4.05 -3.20
CA LEU A 142 -5.05 5.38 -2.65
C LEU A 142 -4.38 5.33 -1.27
N PHE A 143 -4.77 4.41 -0.39
CA PHE A 143 -4.12 4.26 0.92
C PHE A 143 -2.68 3.77 0.82
N VAL A 144 -2.38 2.86 -0.12
CA VAL A 144 -1.00 2.44 -0.42
C VAL A 144 -0.18 3.63 -0.89
N HIS A 145 -0.73 4.44 -1.81
CA HIS A 145 -0.06 5.64 -2.29
C HIS A 145 0.19 6.66 -1.17
N ASN A 146 -0.79 6.87 -0.28
CA ASN A 146 -0.64 7.74 0.88
C ASN A 146 0.51 7.27 1.78
N ALA A 147 0.59 5.98 2.09
CA ALA A 147 1.65 5.42 2.91
C ALA A 147 3.04 5.68 2.29
N GLN A 148 3.18 5.50 0.97
CA GLN A 148 4.42 5.79 0.23
C GLN A 148 4.79 7.28 0.29
N MET A 149 3.82 8.17 0.09
CA MET A 149 4.04 9.63 0.18
C MET A 149 4.46 10.06 1.59
N ILE A 150 3.75 9.60 2.62
CA ILE A 150 4.08 9.91 4.02
C ILE A 150 5.47 9.39 4.39
N TYR A 151 5.81 8.16 4.00
CA TYR A 151 7.15 7.62 4.18
C TYR A 151 8.20 8.51 3.53
N ALA A 152 7.99 8.95 2.29
CA ALA A 152 8.90 9.86 1.59
C ALA A 152 9.04 11.22 2.30
N LEU A 153 7.96 11.77 2.86
CA LEU A 153 7.99 13.01 3.64
C LEU A 153 8.84 12.85 4.91
N ILE A 154 8.60 11.78 5.69
CA ILE A 154 9.37 11.46 6.90
C ILE A 154 10.87 11.32 6.57
N HIS A 155 11.20 10.60 5.50
CA HIS A 155 12.59 10.41 5.05
C HIS A 155 13.28 11.71 4.64
N LYS A 156 12.52 12.67 4.11
CA LYS A 156 13.00 14.02 3.79
C LYS A 156 13.08 14.95 5.01
N GLY A 157 12.71 14.45 6.20
CA GLY A 157 12.81 15.17 7.48
C GLY A 157 11.60 16.04 7.80
N ASP A 158 10.46 15.80 7.14
CA ASP A 158 9.19 16.46 7.41
C ASP A 158 8.65 16.11 8.80
N ASN A 159 8.05 17.09 9.48
CA ASN A 159 7.33 16.92 10.72
C ASN A 159 5.84 16.69 10.41
N ILE A 160 5.47 15.45 10.06
CA ILE A 160 4.13 15.12 9.57
C ILE A 160 2.98 15.46 10.55
N GLY A 161 3.27 15.67 11.83
CA GLY A 161 2.29 16.09 12.84
C GLY A 161 2.07 17.60 12.94
N GLU A 162 2.82 18.41 12.20
CA GLU A 162 2.66 19.87 12.17
C GLU A 162 1.53 20.27 11.19
N PRO A 163 0.46 20.93 11.68
CA PRO A 163 -0.65 21.37 10.84
C PRO A 163 -0.22 22.32 9.71
N ARG A 164 -0.84 22.15 8.54
CA ARG A 164 -0.56 22.88 7.30
C ARG A 164 -1.75 22.80 6.35
N ASN A 165 -1.76 23.60 5.30
CA ASN A 165 -2.71 23.41 4.22
C ASN A 165 -2.38 22.11 3.46
N VAL A 166 -3.32 21.18 3.51
CA VAL A 166 -3.36 19.96 2.71
C VAL A 166 -4.31 20.22 1.57
N TYR A 167 -3.81 20.10 0.34
CA TYR A 167 -4.57 20.30 -0.89
C TYR A 167 -5.03 18.95 -1.42
N HIS A 168 -6.24 18.89 -1.94
CA HIS A 168 -6.81 17.74 -2.62
C HIS A 168 -7.29 18.14 -4.01
N TRP A 169 -7.07 17.25 -4.98
CA TRP A 169 -7.49 17.40 -6.36
C TRP A 169 -8.61 16.42 -6.64
N LEU A 170 -9.74 16.95 -7.11
CA LEU A 170 -10.91 16.21 -7.55
C LEU A 170 -11.13 16.51 -9.03
N LEU A 171 -11.59 15.52 -9.77
CA LEU A 171 -11.79 15.59 -11.22
C LEU A 171 -13.23 15.21 -11.54
N PHE A 172 -13.93 15.99 -12.37
CA PHE A 172 -15.34 15.77 -12.71
C PHE A 172 -15.56 15.66 -14.23
N ARG A 173 -16.52 14.81 -14.60
CA ARG A 173 -17.00 14.65 -15.98
C ARG A 173 -17.82 15.86 -16.45
N GLU A 174 -18.70 16.35 -15.58
CA GLU A 174 -19.62 17.45 -15.84
C GLU A 174 -19.42 18.59 -14.84
N ASP A 175 -19.67 19.83 -15.28
CA ASP A 175 -19.50 21.02 -14.41
C ASP A 175 -20.57 21.09 -13.33
N ASP A 176 -21.76 20.55 -13.58
CA ASP A 176 -22.87 20.53 -12.62
C ASP A 176 -22.54 19.65 -11.42
N ASP A 177 -21.99 18.44 -11.64
CA ASP A 177 -21.50 17.55 -10.58
C ASP A 177 -20.44 18.26 -9.72
N ARG A 178 -19.51 18.98 -10.37
CA ARG A 178 -18.47 19.74 -9.68
C ARG A 178 -19.07 20.79 -8.75
N ARG A 179 -20.07 21.55 -9.23
CA ARG A 179 -20.73 22.62 -8.45
C ARG A 179 -21.55 22.07 -7.28
N GLU A 180 -22.22 20.93 -7.48
CA GLU A 180 -22.96 20.25 -6.40
C GLU A 180 -22.01 19.85 -5.27
N ILE A 181 -20.90 19.18 -5.62
CA ILE A 181 -19.89 18.74 -4.66
C ILE A 181 -19.17 19.91 -4.01
N GLU A 182 -18.90 21.01 -4.75
CA GLU A 182 -18.32 22.24 -4.17
C GLU A 182 -19.15 22.79 -3.00
N SER A 183 -20.49 22.75 -3.11
CA SER A 183 -21.39 23.19 -2.05
C SER A 183 -21.29 22.30 -0.81
N MET A 184 -21.29 20.98 -1.00
CA MET A 184 -21.16 20.01 0.09
C MET A 184 -19.82 20.14 0.83
N LEU A 185 -18.72 20.32 0.09
CA LEU A 185 -17.36 20.43 0.65
C LEU A 185 -17.20 21.64 1.58
N LYS A 186 -17.84 22.77 1.28
CA LYS A 186 -17.85 23.94 2.17
C LYS A 186 -18.50 23.61 3.52
N GLY A 187 -19.58 22.83 3.52
CA GLY A 187 -20.24 22.36 4.74
C GLY A 187 -19.36 21.43 5.59
N LEU A 188 -18.47 20.67 4.95
CA LEU A 188 -17.51 19.79 5.60
C LEU A 188 -16.23 20.51 6.10
N GLY A 189 -16.14 21.82 5.89
CA GLY A 189 -15.03 22.66 6.34
C GLY A 189 -13.85 22.74 5.36
N TYR A 190 -14.02 22.34 4.11
CA TYR A 190 -13.02 22.54 3.06
C TYR A 190 -13.07 23.95 2.48
N VAL A 191 -11.90 24.48 2.12
CA VAL A 191 -11.74 25.73 1.37
C VAL A 191 -11.61 25.41 -0.11
N ILE A 192 -12.36 26.14 -0.95
CA ILE A 192 -12.25 26.02 -2.40
C ILE A 192 -11.11 26.92 -2.90
N GLU A 193 -10.09 26.32 -3.50
CA GLU A 193 -8.85 26.99 -3.89
C GLU A 193 -8.94 27.50 -5.33
N LYS A 194 -9.64 28.61 -5.54
CA LYS A 194 -9.88 29.19 -6.89
C LYS A 194 -8.60 29.63 -7.60
N GLU A 195 -7.55 29.93 -6.85
CA GLU A 195 -6.26 30.37 -7.38
C GLU A 195 -5.33 29.19 -7.73
N LYS A 196 -5.72 27.95 -7.41
CA LYS A 196 -5.00 26.76 -7.83
C LYS A 196 -5.67 26.10 -9.01
N GLU A 197 -4.88 25.90 -10.06
CA GLU A 197 -5.28 25.13 -11.22
C GLU A 197 -5.14 23.62 -10.90
N GLY A 198 -6.19 22.87 -11.23
CA GLY A 198 -6.06 21.43 -11.44
C GLY A 198 -5.88 21.17 -12.93
N ASN A 199 -5.26 20.04 -13.27
CA ASN A 199 -5.08 19.66 -14.66
C ASN A 199 -6.28 18.82 -15.13
N PRO A 200 -7.00 19.23 -16.17
CA PRO A 200 -8.01 18.38 -16.79
C PRO A 200 -7.41 17.06 -17.28
N GLU A 201 -8.17 15.98 -17.19
CA GLU A 201 -7.79 14.67 -17.72
C GLU A 201 -8.77 14.19 -18.79
N GLN A 202 -8.36 13.19 -19.58
CA GLN A 202 -9.25 12.59 -20.58
C GLN A 202 -10.49 12.02 -19.88
N GLY A 203 -11.66 12.53 -20.27
CA GLY A 203 -12.94 12.17 -19.66
C GLY A 203 -13.27 12.92 -18.36
N TYR A 204 -12.39 13.78 -17.84
CA TYR A 204 -12.64 14.61 -16.67
C TYR A 204 -12.17 16.06 -16.89
N PRO A 205 -12.92 16.87 -17.66
CA PRO A 205 -12.51 18.21 -18.04
C PRO A 205 -12.65 19.27 -16.94
N TYR A 206 -13.34 18.95 -15.82
CA TYR A 206 -13.66 19.92 -14.77
C TYR A 206 -12.93 19.60 -13.46
N PRO A 207 -11.69 20.09 -13.27
CA PRO A 207 -10.97 19.90 -12.01
C PRO A 207 -11.50 20.82 -10.90
N LEU A 208 -11.35 20.38 -9.65
CA LEU A 208 -11.60 21.17 -8.44
C LEU A 208 -10.44 20.95 -7.47
N VAL A 209 -9.83 22.05 -7.04
CA VAL A 209 -8.82 22.03 -5.98
C VAL A 209 -9.44 22.55 -4.69
N ILE A 210 -9.29 21.78 -3.63
CA ILE A 210 -9.73 22.14 -2.29
C ILE A 210 -8.58 22.04 -1.31
N SER A 211 -8.71 22.70 -0.16
CA SER A 211 -7.75 22.54 0.93
C SER A 211 -8.42 22.47 2.30
N ARG A 212 -7.66 21.93 3.26
CA ARG A 212 -8.00 21.89 4.67
C ARG A 212 -6.73 22.08 5.50
N PHE A 213 -6.84 22.77 6.64
CA PHE A 213 -5.70 23.01 7.53
C PHE A 213 -5.63 21.90 8.58
N GLU A 214 -4.69 20.97 8.40
CA GLU A 214 -4.56 19.76 9.22
C GLU A 214 -3.15 19.18 9.14
N ASP A 215 -2.90 18.10 9.90
CA ASP A 215 -1.63 17.37 9.81
C ASP A 215 -1.66 16.33 8.67
N VAL A 216 -0.48 15.82 8.34
CA VAL A 216 -0.32 14.82 7.27
C VAL A 216 0.07 13.47 7.86
N ARG A 217 -0.42 13.13 9.06
CA ARG A 217 -0.30 11.76 9.55
C ARG A 217 -1.10 10.83 8.67
N LEU A 218 -0.62 9.59 8.56
CA LEU A 218 -1.23 8.60 7.67
C LEU A 218 -2.72 8.36 7.99
N ASP A 219 -3.08 8.28 9.27
CA ASP A 219 -4.48 8.10 9.67
C ASP A 219 -5.34 9.29 9.26
N THR A 220 -4.87 10.53 9.51
CA THR A 220 -5.56 11.77 9.11
C THR A 220 -5.80 11.78 7.60
N VAL A 221 -4.74 11.59 6.80
CA VAL A 221 -4.84 11.61 5.34
C VAL A 221 -5.75 10.50 4.83
N ASN A 222 -5.62 9.27 5.34
CA ASN A 222 -6.48 8.16 4.93
C ASN A 222 -7.95 8.42 5.30
N GLU A 223 -8.23 9.06 6.43
CA GLU A 223 -9.58 9.46 6.80
C GLU A 223 -10.17 10.48 5.82
N ARG A 224 -9.40 11.53 5.49
CA ARG A 224 -9.84 12.55 4.52
C ARG A 224 -10.02 11.98 3.13
N VAL A 225 -9.10 11.14 2.67
CA VAL A 225 -9.22 10.45 1.37
C VAL A 225 -10.44 9.54 1.34
N ARG A 226 -10.73 8.82 2.43
CA ARG A 226 -11.96 8.01 2.54
C ARG A 226 -13.21 8.89 2.45
N GLU A 227 -13.26 9.99 3.20
CA GLU A 227 -14.40 10.92 3.18
C GLU A 227 -14.64 11.46 1.77
N LEU A 228 -13.59 11.95 1.10
CA LEU A 228 -13.69 12.49 -0.26
C LEU A 228 -14.04 11.41 -1.29
N HIS A 229 -13.43 10.22 -1.20
CA HIS A 229 -13.76 9.11 -2.08
C HIS A 229 -15.22 8.67 -1.91
N SER A 230 -15.72 8.59 -0.68
CA SER A 230 -17.13 8.28 -0.40
C SER A 230 -18.08 9.39 -0.85
N LEU A 231 -17.72 10.66 -0.70
CA LEU A 231 -18.52 11.80 -1.16
C LEU A 231 -18.67 11.80 -2.69
N LEU A 232 -17.63 11.37 -3.41
CA LEU A 232 -17.63 11.29 -4.86
C LEU A 232 -18.29 10.00 -5.37
N ALA A 233 -18.54 9.02 -4.51
CA ALA A 233 -19.17 7.76 -4.90
C ALA A 233 -20.60 8.01 -5.41
N GLY A 234 -20.85 7.70 -6.67
CA GLY A 234 -22.14 7.96 -7.33
C GLY A 234 -22.25 9.32 -8.02
N SER A 235 -21.26 10.20 -7.86
CA SER A 235 -21.11 11.41 -8.70
C SER A 235 -20.32 11.08 -9.98
N GLY A 236 -20.35 11.94 -11.00
CA GLY A 236 -19.41 11.88 -12.12
C GLY A 236 -17.98 12.30 -11.77
N GLY A 237 -17.66 12.40 -10.47
CA GLY A 237 -16.38 12.82 -9.92
C GLY A 237 -15.46 11.67 -9.50
N ARG A 238 -14.15 11.96 -9.47
CA ARG A 238 -13.09 11.05 -9.06
C ARG A 238 -12.05 11.79 -8.22
N TYR A 239 -11.55 11.12 -7.19
CA TYR A 239 -10.42 11.61 -6.41
C TYR A 239 -9.11 11.38 -7.16
N ASP A 240 -8.29 12.41 -7.33
CA ASP A 240 -7.03 12.33 -8.08
C ASP A 240 -5.82 12.18 -7.15
N GLY A 241 -5.75 13.02 -6.11
CA GLY A 241 -4.61 12.98 -5.20
C GLY A 241 -4.63 14.11 -4.18
N TRP A 242 -3.59 14.12 -3.35
CA TRP A 242 -3.34 15.20 -2.39
C TRP A 242 -1.88 15.62 -2.39
N GLY A 243 -1.63 16.75 -1.73
CA GLY A 243 -0.30 17.32 -1.62
C GLY A 243 -0.26 18.40 -0.55
N SER A 244 0.92 18.61 0.03
CA SER A 244 1.13 19.64 1.02
C SER A 244 2.55 20.20 0.93
N VAL A 245 2.74 21.39 1.49
CA VAL A 245 4.09 21.95 1.67
C VAL A 245 4.83 21.19 2.78
N MET A 246 6.12 20.95 2.60
CA MET A 246 6.93 20.33 3.66
C MET A 246 7.16 21.31 4.82
N LYS A 247 7.04 20.80 6.05
CA LYS A 247 7.43 21.45 7.31
C LYS A 247 8.61 20.69 7.89
N LEU A 248 9.82 21.20 7.66
CA LEU A 248 11.03 20.56 8.18
C LEU A 248 11.02 20.51 9.71
N SER A 249 11.26 19.33 10.27
CA SER A 249 11.52 19.14 11.71
C SER A 249 12.69 19.99 12.20
N ALA A 250 12.77 20.29 13.50
CA ALA A 250 13.88 21.06 14.07
C ALA A 250 15.26 20.43 13.75
N ALA A 251 15.38 19.11 13.83
CA ALA A 251 16.57 18.37 13.41
C ALA A 251 16.83 18.45 11.90
N GLY A 252 15.77 18.46 11.08
CA GLY A 252 15.86 18.68 9.63
C GLY A 252 16.34 20.09 9.27
N ARG A 253 15.83 21.11 9.98
CA ARG A 253 16.27 22.51 9.84
C ARG A 253 17.73 22.68 10.21
N PHE A 254 18.17 22.07 11.32
CA PHE A 254 19.58 22.08 11.73
C PHE A 254 20.49 21.39 10.72
N ARG A 255 20.14 20.18 10.26
CA ARG A 255 20.92 19.47 9.22
C ARG A 255 21.02 20.25 7.92
N ARG A 256 19.91 20.88 7.47
CA ARG A 256 19.90 21.73 6.26
C ARG A 256 20.75 22.99 6.44
N TYR A 257 20.72 23.61 7.62
CA TYR A 257 21.53 24.76 7.96
C TYR A 257 23.03 24.42 7.94
N VAL A 258 23.44 23.33 8.61
CA VAL A 258 24.83 22.84 8.61
C VAL A 258 25.30 22.55 7.19
N ARG A 259 24.49 21.85 6.38
CA ARG A 259 24.84 21.52 4.99
C ARG A 259 25.00 22.77 4.11
N ARG A 260 24.11 23.76 4.26
CA ARG A 260 24.20 25.03 3.52
C ARG A 260 25.43 25.84 3.92
N ASN A 261 25.78 25.83 5.20
CA ASN A 261 26.99 26.51 5.67
C ASN A 261 28.26 25.81 5.20
N LEU A 262 28.30 24.48 5.21
CA LEU A 262 29.43 23.71 4.67
C LEU A 262 29.63 23.96 3.16
N SER A 263 28.55 23.95 2.36
CA SER A 263 28.65 24.27 0.93
C SER A 263 29.08 25.72 0.67
N ASN A 264 28.65 26.67 1.51
CA ASN A 264 29.07 28.07 1.41
C ASN A 264 30.55 28.25 1.82
N VAL A 265 31.04 27.47 2.80
CA VAL A 265 32.45 27.44 3.19
C VAL A 265 33.30 26.85 2.07
N GLU A 266 32.88 25.75 1.44
CA GLU A 266 33.58 25.17 0.27
C GLU A 266 33.62 26.13 -0.92
N THR A 267 32.52 26.84 -1.19
CA THR A 267 32.43 27.81 -2.29
C THR A 267 33.30 29.05 -2.02
N THR A 268 33.34 29.51 -0.77
CA THR A 268 34.20 30.63 -0.34
C THR A 268 35.67 30.25 -0.38
N LEU A 269 36.04 29.05 0.08
CA LEU A 269 37.41 28.53 0.00
C LEU A 269 37.88 28.37 -1.45
N ARG A 270 37.04 27.87 -2.36
CA ARG A 270 37.35 27.82 -3.80
C ARG A 270 37.59 29.20 -4.41
N LYS A 271 36.78 30.21 -4.06
CA LYS A 271 36.98 31.60 -4.55
C LYS A 271 38.25 32.24 -4.00
N VAL A 272 38.62 31.96 -2.74
CA VAL A 272 39.86 32.46 -2.13
C VAL A 272 41.10 31.78 -2.74
N PHE A 273 41.04 30.48 -3.02
CA PHE A 273 42.13 29.75 -3.68
C PHE A 273 42.35 30.19 -5.14
N LEU A 274 41.28 30.48 -5.90
CA LEU A 274 41.40 30.95 -7.29
C LEU A 274 41.99 32.37 -7.40
N ARG A 275 41.74 33.25 -6.42
CA ARG A 275 42.32 34.60 -6.37
C ARG A 275 43.80 34.64 -6.00
N ARG A 276 44.32 33.59 -5.38
CA ARG A 276 45.72 33.53 -4.91
C ARG A 276 46.70 32.98 -5.95
N ASN A 277 46.19 32.34 -7.01
CA ASN A 277 46.97 31.82 -8.14
C ASN A 277 46.93 32.74 -9.39
N SER A 278 46.48 33.99 -9.23
CA SER A 278 46.38 34.98 -10.31
C SER A 278 47.14 36.29 -10.01
N GLN A 279 48.12 36.23 -9.10
CA GLN A 279 49.15 37.25 -8.89
C GLN A 279 50.53 36.65 -9.11
#